data_AF-A0A0E9X0N0-F1
#
_entry.id   AF-A0A0E9X0N0-F1
#
_cell.length_a   1.000
_cell.length_b   1.000
_cell.length_c   1.000
_cell.angle_alpha   90.00
_cell.angle_beta   90.00
_cell.angle_gamma   90.00
#
_symmetry.space_group_name_H-M   'P 1'
#
loop_
_entity.id
_entity.type
_entity.pdbx_description
1 polymer ?
#
loop_
_entity_poly.entity_id
_entity_poly.type
_entity_poly.pdbx_seq_one_letter_code
_entity_poly.pdbx_strand_id
1 'polypeptide(L)' 'MCKTALKDKQSGPVYAEMIENLLLPVLQNKECNLVRYDVIHALPNTANSLIGRAAHIAVLDSEIFLEKFFLVAGLKYFQ' A
#
# COMPACT_ATOMS: atom_id res chain seq x y z
N MET A 1 -10.64 2.82 -2.87
CA MET A 1 -9.52 2.82 -3.84
C MET A 1 -8.97 4.22 -3.99
N CYS A 2 -7.68 4.37 -4.28
CA CYS A 2 -7.01 5.66 -4.42
C CYS A 2 -7.46 6.37 -5.70
N LYS A 3 -8.28 7.41 -5.56
CA LYS A 3 -8.82 8.17 -6.71
C LYS A 3 -7.73 8.86 -7.52
N THR A 4 -6.64 9.27 -6.88
CA THR A 4 -5.52 9.97 -7.54
C THR A 4 -4.74 9.01 -8.43
N ALA A 5 -4.46 7.79 -7.96
CA ALA A 5 -3.75 6.78 -8.74
C ALA A 5 -4.51 6.42 -10.02
N LEU A 6 -5.84 6.30 -9.95
CA LEU A 6 -6.69 6.00 -11.12
C LEU A 6 -6.73 7.11 -12.18
N LYS A 7 -6.34 8.34 -11.84
CA LYS A 7 -6.24 9.44 -12.81
C LYS A 7 -4.92 9.45 -13.57
N ASP A 8 -3.91 8.72 -13.07
CA ASP A 8 -2.62 8.62 -13.72
C ASP A 8 -2.72 7.68 -14.94
N LYS A 9 -2.29 8.17 -16.11
CA LYS A 9 -2.43 7.40 -17.37
C LYS A 9 -1.41 6.28 -17.52
N GLN A 10 -0.27 6.35 -16.83
CA GLN A 10 0.84 5.42 -16.97
C GLN A 10 0.78 4.34 -15.88
N SER A 11 0.74 4.76 -14.63
CA SER A 11 0.72 3.90 -13.45
C SER A 11 -0.68 3.53 -12.98
N GLY A 12 -1.72 4.25 -13.41
CA GLY A 12 -3.12 3.96 -13.04
C GLY A 12 -3.60 2.57 -13.47
N PRO A 13 -3.33 2.09 -14.70
CA PRO A 13 -3.64 0.73 -15.11
C PRO A 13 -2.94 -0.33 -14.25
N VAL A 14 -1.65 -0.14 -13.95
CA VAL A 14 -0.87 -1.05 -13.09
C VAL A 14 -1.45 -1.08 -11.67
N TYR A 15 -1.83 0.08 -11.11
CA TYR A 15 -2.50 0.15 -9.82
C TYR A 15 -3.84 -0.60 -9.82
N ALA A 16 -4.63 -0.46 -10.88
CA ALA A 16 -5.92 -1.14 -11.00
C ALA A 16 -5.74 -2.67 -11.07
N GLU A 17 -4.82 -3.14 -11.90
CA GLU A 17 -4.47 -4.57 -12.03
C GLU A 17 -3.95 -5.14 -10.70
N MET A 18 -3.09 -4.42 -9.98
CA MET A 18 -2.60 -4.84 -8.67
C MET A 18 -3.74 -5.02 -7.67
N ILE A 19 -4.67 -4.05 -7.60
CA ILE A 19 -5.81 -4.12 -6.68
C ILE A 19 -6.76 -5.26 -7.07
N GLU A 20 -7.00 -5.46 -8.36
CA GLU A 20 -7.83 -6.56 -8.85
C GLU A 20 -7.25 -7.92 -8.45
N ASN A 21 -5.95 -8.13 -8.70
CA ASN A 21 -5.27 -9.38 -8.33
C ASN A 21 -5.25 -9.64 -6.80
N LEU A 22 -5.27 -8.58 -5.98
CA LEU A 22 -5.35 -8.72 -4.52
C LEU A 22 -6.77 -9.00 -4.02
N LEU A 23 -7.78 -8.33 -4.58
CA LEU A 23 -9.14 -8.37 -4.04
C LEU A 23 -10.00 -9.46 -4.68
N LEU A 24 -9.81 -9.76 -5.96
CA LEU A 24 -10.66 -10.71 -6.68
C LEU A 24 -10.66 -12.11 -6.05
N PRO A 25 -9.51 -12.69 -5.64
CA PRO A 25 -9.49 -14.00 -4.96
C PRO A 25 -10.26 -13.99 -3.64
N VAL A 26 -10.17 -12.89 -2.89
CA VAL A 26 -10.87 -12.71 -1.61
C VAL A 26 -12.37 -12.64 -1.85
N LEU A 27 -12.81 -11.89 -2.86
CA LEU A 27 -14.22 -11.72 -3.21
C LEU A 27 -14.86 -12.98 -3.81
N GLN A 28 -14.07 -13.82 -4.49
CA GLN A 28 -14.55 -15.09 -5.07
C GLN A 28 -14.61 -16.24 -4.05
N ASN A 29 -13.95 -16.10 -2.90
CA ASN A 29 -13.97 -17.11 -1.86
C ASN A 29 -15.29 -17.03 -1.06
N LYS A 30 -16.18 -17.99 -1.31
CA LYS A 30 -17.51 -18.07 -0.67
C LYS A 30 -17.47 -18.27 0.85
N GLU A 31 -16.35 -18.76 1.37
CA GLU A 31 -16.13 -18.97 2.81
C GLU A 31 -15.40 -17.78 3.46
N CYS A 32 -15.17 -16.69 2.72
CA CYS A 32 -14.49 -15.50 3.21
C CYS A 32 -15.48 -14.39 3.60
N ASN A 33 -15.46 -13.98 4.87
CA ASN A 33 -16.11 -12.75 5.33
C ASN A 33 -15.12 -11.59 5.32
N LEU A 34 -15.17 -10.75 4.28
CA LEU A 34 -14.32 -9.57 4.18
C LEU A 34 -14.94 -8.38 4.94
N VAL A 35 -14.26 -7.93 5.99
CA VAL A 35 -14.62 -6.71 6.73
C VAL A 35 -13.53 -5.67 6.53
N ARG A 36 -13.91 -4.47 6.10
CA ARG A 36 -12.98 -3.34 5.97
C ARG A 36 -13.16 -2.38 7.15
N TYR A 37 -12.08 -2.14 7.86
CA TYR A 37 -12.00 -1.08 8.86
C TYR A 37 -11.17 0.08 8.31
N ASP A 38 -11.74 1.28 8.29
CA ASP A 38 -11.00 2.49 7.98
C ASP A 38 -10.50 3.12 9.29
N VAL A 39 -9.18 3.06 9.52
CA VAL A 39 -8.55 3.68 10.69
C VAL A 39 -7.91 4.99 10.28
N ILE A 40 -8.50 6.10 10.72
CA ILE A 40 -7.97 7.44 10.44
C ILE A 40 -7.09 7.86 11.62
N HIS A 41 -5.78 7.84 11.41
CA HIS A 41 -4.83 8.39 12.38
C HIS A 41 -4.72 9.90 12.17
N ALA A 42 -5.41 10.68 12.99
CA ALA A 42 -5.18 12.12 13.08
C ALA A 42 -3.91 12.38 13.91
N LEU A 43 -2.74 12.16 13.30
CA LEU A 43 -1.47 12.50 13.94
C LEU A 43 -1.44 14.02 14.22
N PRO A 44 -0.98 14.46 15.41
CA PRO A 44 -0.83 15.88 15.71
C PRO A 44 0.04 16.55 14.66
N ASN A 45 -0.36 17.71 14.13
CA ASN A 45 0.44 18.47 13.16
C ASN A 45 1.62 19.18 13.85
N THR A 46 2.64 18.40 14.19
CA THR A 46 3.88 18.86 14.82
C THR A 46 5.03 18.76 13.83
N ALA A 47 6.14 19.45 14.10
CA ALA A 47 7.33 19.31 13.27
C ALA A 47 7.82 17.84 13.21
N ASN A 48 7.74 17.11 14.32
CA ASN A 48 8.16 15.71 14.39
C ASN A 48 7.27 14.79 13.53
N SER A 49 5.95 15.01 13.50
CA SER A 49 5.08 14.22 12.63
C SER A 49 5.27 14.55 11.15
N LEU A 50 5.59 15.81 10.82
CA LEU A 50 5.94 16.22 9.46
C LEU A 50 7.26 15.57 9.00
N ILE A 51 8.31 15.63 9.84
CA ILE A 51 9.62 15.02 9.55
C ILE A 51 9.49 13.50 9.46
N GLY A 52 8.79 12.87 10.40
CA GLY A 52 8.55 11.42 10.40
C GLY A 52 7.83 10.97 9.14
N ARG A 53 6.81 11.72 8.69
CA ARG A 53 6.13 11.45 7.41
C ARG A 53 7.08 11.59 6.23
N ALA A 54 7.89 12.65 6.16
CA ALA A 54 8.84 12.85 5.07
C ALA A 54 9.90 11.73 5.03
N ALA A 55 10.40 11.31 6.18
CA ALA A 55 11.35 10.20 6.30
C ALA A 55 10.73 8.87 5.81
N HIS A 56 9.50 8.56 6.25
CA HIS A 56 8.80 7.35 5.79
C HIS A 56 8.56 7.38 4.27
N ILE A 57 8.15 8.52 3.71
CA ILE A 57 7.97 8.67 2.27
C ILE A 57 9.31 8.44 1.55
N ALA A 58 10.41 9.05 2.01
CA ALA A 58 11.72 8.88 1.40
C ALA A 58 12.21 7.43 1.46
N VAL A 59 11.93 6.70 2.55
CA VAL A 59 12.23 5.26 2.65
C VAL A 59 11.41 4.46 1.65
N LEU A 60 10.12 4.75 1.50
CA LEU A 60 9.24 4.08 0.53
C LEU A 60 9.54 4.43 -0.92
N ASP A 61 10.15 5.59 -1.18
CA ASP A 61 10.59 6.03 -2.51
C ASP A 61 11.94 5.42 -2.91
N SER A 62 12.66 4.79 -1.97
CA SER A 62 13.95 4.16 -2.23
C SER A 62 13.78 2.75 -2.80
N GLU A 63 13.99 2.60 -4.11
CA GLU A 63 13.95 1.31 -4.81
C GLU A 63 14.89 0.26 -4.17
N ILE A 64 16.12 0.67 -3.81
CA ILE A 64 17.10 -0.22 -3.17
C ILE A 64 16.57 -0.72 -1.82
N PHE A 65 15.99 0.18 -1.01
CA PHE A 65 15.41 -0.22 0.27
C PHE A 65 14.27 -1.21 0.06
N LEU A 66 13.34 -0.91 -0.85
CA LEU A 66 12.21 -1.77 -1.16
C LEU A 66 12.67 -3.16 -1.64
N GLU A 67 13.64 -3.21 -2.55
CA GLU A 67 14.20 -4.46 -3.06
C GLU A 67 14.75 -5.33 -1.93
N LYS A 68 15.60 -4.76 -1.06
CA LYS A 68 16.18 -5.50 0.06
C LYS A 68 15.13 -5.89 1.10
N PHE A 69 14.17 -5.01 1.37
CA PHE A 69 13.07 -5.30 2.28
C PHE A 69 12.24 -6.49 1.80
N PHE A 70 11.82 -6.50 0.53
CA PHE A 70 11.06 -7.62 -0.02
C PHE A 70 11.86 -8.92 0.01
N LEU A 71 13.12 -8.89 -0.44
CA LEU A 71 13.97 -10.08 -0.46
C LEU A 71 14.18 -10.71 0.93
N VAL A 72 14.34 -9.91 1.98
CA VAL A 72 14.70 -10.41 3.33
C VAL A 72 13.49 -10.71 4.20
N ALA A 73 12.46 -9.85 4.13
CA ALA A 73 11.32 -9.90 5.04
C ALA A 73 9.98 -9.96 4.31
N GLY A 74 9.76 -9.09 3.32
CA GLY A 74 8.45 -8.89 2.70
C GLY A 74 7.91 -10.12 1.96
N LEU A 75 8.77 -10.88 1.26
CA LEU A 75 8.32 -12.04 0.49
C LEU A 75 7.77 -13.16 1.36
N LYS A 76 8.17 -13.27 2.63
CA LYS A 76 7.63 -14.27 3.57
C LYS A 76 6.15 -14.07 3.85
N TYR A 77 5.62 -12.87 3.64
CA TYR A 77 4.19 -12.59 3.79
C TYR A 77 3.35 -13.21 2.66
N PHE A 78 3.95 -13.45 1.50
CA PHE A 78 3.29 -14.01 0.32
C PHE A 78 3.54 -15.51 0.11
N GLN A 79 4.28 -16.15 1.02
CA GLN A 79 4.44 -17.61 1.08
C GLN A 79 3.30 -18.22 1.89
#